data_AF-A0A9D5BXN6-F1
#
_entry.id   AF-A0A9D5BXN6-F1
#
_cell.length_a   1.000
_cell.length_b   1.000
_cell.length_c   1.000
_cell.angle_alpha   90.00
_cell.angle_beta   90.00
_cell.angle_gamma   90.00
#
_symmetry.space_group_name_H-M   'P 1'
#
loop_
_entity.id
_entity.type
_entity.pdbx_description
1 polymer ?
#
loop_
_entity_poly.entity_id
_entity_poly.type
_entity_poly.pdbx_seq_one_letter_code
_entity_poly.pdbx_strand_id
1 'polypeptide(L)'
;MESILLPSLRLHPFSSSPLALRPRSCLHPPPSAVAAATSQAPPSINPVYKPTPPDRPLRTPHSGYHFDGTPRVFFEGWYFKVSIPECRQSFCFMYSVESPAFPNGMSPLDRMIHGSRFTGIGAQILGADDKYICQYTDVSKNFWANRHELILGNTFVAADKATPPSGEVAPQEFCSRVLEGFQVTPIWHQGFICDDGRSNYVQTVKTARWEYSTRPIYGWGDVNSKQKSTAGWLAVFPVFEPHWQICMAGGLSTGWIEWDGERFEFENAPSYSEKNWGGGFPRKWWWLEKAIWIGIDNYESVALIGVHYQGTFYEFVPWTGTVNWEIAPWGHWKLSAVNEKHMVEIEATTKESGSPLRSSHN
;
A
#
# COMPACT_ATOMS: atom_id res chain seq x y z
N MET A 1 42.70 -2.39 -19.39
CA MET A 1 41.84 -1.19 -19.49
C MET A 1 40.98 -1.19 -18.25
N GLU A 2 41.05 -0.09 -17.51
CA GLU A 2 40.78 0.02 -16.07
C GLU A 2 39.36 -0.41 -15.67
N SER A 3 39.29 -1.38 -14.75
CA SER A 3 38.08 -1.76 -14.03
C SER A 3 37.81 -0.73 -12.95
N ILE A 4 36.80 0.11 -13.13
CA ILE A 4 36.27 0.95 -12.05
C ILE A 4 35.42 0.04 -11.16
N LEU A 5 36.02 -0.43 -10.07
CA LEU A 5 35.32 -1.11 -8.98
C LEU A 5 34.39 -0.09 -8.30
N LEU A 6 33.09 -0.23 -8.51
CA LEU A 6 32.10 0.42 -7.63
C LEU A 6 32.25 -0.20 -6.23
N PRO A 7 32.29 0.59 -5.14
CA PRO A 7 32.43 0.06 -3.80
C PRO A 7 31.27 -0.89 -3.50
N SER A 8 31.58 -2.06 -2.95
CA SER A 8 30.59 -3.02 -2.45
C SER A 8 29.67 -2.30 -1.47
N LEU A 9 28.41 -2.06 -1.86
CA LEU A 9 27.41 -1.46 -0.99
C LEU A 9 26.95 -2.53 0.01
N ARG A 10 27.76 -2.79 1.05
CA ARG A 10 27.28 -3.51 2.24
C ARG A 10 26.41 -2.53 3.03
N LEU A 11 25.10 -2.63 2.85
CA LEU A 11 24.14 -1.95 3.71
C LEU A 11 24.19 -2.61 5.09
N HIS A 12 25.06 -2.09 5.97
CA HIS A 12 24.99 -2.41 7.39
C HIS A 12 23.75 -1.74 7.98
N PRO A 13 22.92 -2.43 8.78
CA PRO A 13 21.93 -1.76 9.60
C PRO A 13 22.65 -0.73 10.48
N PHE A 14 22.14 0.50 10.52
CA PHE A 14 22.68 1.57 11.34
C PHE A 14 22.84 1.11 12.79
N SER A 15 24.08 0.85 13.21
CA SER A 15 24.45 0.71 14.61
C SER A 15 24.43 2.10 15.24
N SER A 16 23.27 2.51 15.78
CA SER A 16 23.23 3.63 16.71
C SER A 16 23.68 3.14 18.08
N SER A 17 24.82 3.65 18.55
CA SER A 17 25.26 3.47 19.93
C SER A 17 24.25 4.15 20.88
N PRO A 18 23.98 3.57 22.06
CA PRO A 18 22.91 4.04 22.93
C PRO A 18 23.37 5.30 23.68
N LEU A 19 22.91 6.47 23.24
CA LEU A 19 22.77 7.60 24.14
C LEU A 19 21.47 7.40 24.91
N ALA A 20 21.62 6.91 26.15
CA ALA A 20 20.52 6.66 27.06
C ALA A 20 19.74 7.94 27.36
N LEU A 21 18.65 8.17 26.62
CA LEU A 21 17.58 9.06 27.04
C LEU A 21 16.48 8.19 27.62
N ARG A 22 16.35 8.25 28.95
CA ARG A 22 15.28 7.59 29.69
C ARG A 22 13.93 8.15 29.24
N PRO A 23 12.89 7.32 29.07
CA PRO A 23 11.53 7.81 28.86
C PRO A 23 11.08 8.56 30.12
N ARG A 24 10.68 9.83 29.99
CA ARG A 24 9.96 10.52 31.06
C ARG A 24 8.53 10.01 31.04
N SER A 25 8.16 9.22 32.05
CA SER A 25 6.75 9.00 32.38
C SER A 25 6.12 10.34 32.73
N CYS A 26 5.03 10.71 32.06
CA CYS A 26 4.19 11.84 32.47
C CYS A 26 3.43 11.46 33.75
N LEU A 27 4.09 11.59 34.91
CA LEU A 27 3.44 11.65 36.21
C LEU A 27 3.20 13.13 36.52
N HIS A 28 1.93 13.50 36.73
CA HIS A 28 1.55 14.83 37.18
C HIS A 28 2.26 15.21 38.49
N PRO A 29 2.94 16.37 38.57
CA PRO A 29 3.38 16.91 39.85
C PRO A 29 2.22 17.70 40.52
N PRO A 30 2.20 17.80 41.87
CA PRO A 30 1.19 18.58 42.60
C PRO A 30 1.41 20.09 42.37
N PRO A 31 0.40 20.93 42.63
CA PRO A 31 0.38 22.30 42.14
C PRO A 31 1.38 23.17 42.92
N SER A 32 2.34 23.74 42.22
CA SER A 32 3.07 24.94 42.68
C SER A 32 3.00 26.00 41.59
N ALA A 33 2.48 27.15 41.99
CA ALA A 33 2.20 28.29 41.14
C ALA A 33 3.48 28.89 40.58
N VAL A 34 3.68 28.77 39.26
CA VAL A 34 4.62 29.61 38.50
C VAL A 34 4.00 29.92 37.13
N ALA A 35 4.17 31.17 36.73
CA ALA A 35 3.49 31.90 35.66
C ALA A 35 3.27 31.16 34.33
N ALA A 36 2.10 31.43 33.74
CA ALA A 36 1.69 30.98 32.41
C ALA A 36 2.63 31.51 31.32
N ALA A 37 3.54 30.65 30.87
CA ALA A 37 4.14 30.77 29.55
C ALA A 37 3.20 30.06 28.57
N THR A 38 2.62 30.83 27.64
CA THR A 38 1.87 30.30 26.50
C THR A 38 2.77 29.40 25.68
N SER A 39 2.68 28.08 25.89
CA SER A 39 3.24 27.10 24.96
C SER A 39 2.45 27.23 23.66
N GLN A 40 3.03 27.86 22.64
CA GLN A 40 2.51 27.74 21.29
C GLN A 40 2.56 26.24 20.93
N ALA A 41 1.40 25.68 20.61
CA ALA A 41 1.33 24.34 20.03
C ALA A 41 2.26 24.29 18.80
N PRO A 42 2.94 23.17 18.54
CA PRO A 42 3.71 23.03 17.31
C PRO A 42 2.80 23.34 16.10
N PRO A 43 3.34 23.96 15.03
CA PRO A 43 2.56 24.26 13.84
C PRO A 43 1.90 22.97 13.32
N SER A 44 0.59 23.00 13.13
CA SER A 44 -0.16 21.84 12.62
C SER A 44 0.34 21.49 11.21
N ILE A 45 0.87 20.28 11.05
CA ILE A 45 1.28 19.74 9.75
C ILE A 45 0.01 19.39 8.99
N ASN A 46 -0.53 20.36 8.26
CA ASN A 46 -1.76 20.15 7.49
C ASN A 46 -1.41 19.64 6.09
N PRO A 47 -1.90 18.46 5.69
CA PRO A 47 -1.73 17.98 4.33
C PRO A 47 -2.45 18.93 3.35
N VAL A 48 -1.84 19.18 2.19
CA VAL A 48 -2.43 20.07 1.18
C VAL A 48 -3.03 19.24 0.06
N TYR A 49 -4.36 19.27 -0.03
CA TYR A 49 -5.06 18.65 -1.15
C TYR A 49 -4.80 19.40 -2.46
N LYS A 50 -4.57 18.62 -3.52
CA LYS A 50 -4.58 19.08 -4.90
C LYS A 50 -5.32 18.04 -5.74
N PRO A 51 -6.21 18.46 -6.66
CA PRO A 51 -6.82 17.55 -7.61
C PRO A 51 -5.76 16.78 -8.40
N THR A 52 -6.01 15.51 -8.67
CA THR A 52 -5.08 14.70 -9.47
C THR A 52 -4.95 15.29 -10.88
N PRO A 53 -3.74 15.66 -11.32
CA PRO A 53 -3.55 16.15 -12.69
C PRO A 53 -3.75 15.01 -13.71
N PRO A 54 -4.23 15.32 -14.93
CA PRO A 54 -4.49 14.30 -15.96
C PRO A 54 -3.21 13.61 -16.45
N ASP A 55 -2.10 14.35 -16.45
CA ASP A 55 -0.76 13.85 -16.74
C ASP A 55 0.16 14.17 -15.57
N ARG A 56 0.92 13.18 -15.13
CA ARG A 56 1.89 13.34 -14.05
C ARG A 56 3.23 12.68 -14.40
N PRO A 57 4.35 13.30 -13.98
CA PRO A 57 5.62 12.60 -13.92
C PRO A 57 5.47 11.30 -13.13
N LEU A 58 6.24 10.28 -13.49
CA LEU A 58 6.27 8.98 -12.80
C LEU A 58 4.96 8.18 -12.83
N ARG A 59 3.97 8.55 -13.65
CA ARG A 59 2.80 7.69 -13.91
C ARG A 59 3.26 6.37 -14.51
N THR A 60 2.96 5.28 -13.82
CA THR A 60 3.28 3.95 -14.32
C THR A 60 2.15 3.43 -15.24
N PRO A 61 2.48 2.64 -16.27
CA PRO A 61 1.49 1.86 -17.00
C PRO A 61 0.64 1.04 -16.03
N HIS A 62 -0.58 0.66 -16.44
CA HIS A 62 -1.47 -0.16 -15.61
C HIS A 62 -1.80 0.45 -14.22
N SER A 63 -1.72 1.77 -14.05
CA SER A 63 -2.16 2.43 -12.80
C SER A 63 -3.69 2.47 -12.63
N GLY A 64 -4.44 2.43 -13.74
CA GLY A 64 -5.91 2.51 -13.72
C GLY A 64 -6.62 1.22 -13.30
N TYR A 65 -7.95 1.26 -13.34
CA TYR A 65 -8.84 0.15 -13.02
C TYR A 65 -9.00 -0.83 -14.20
N HIS A 66 -8.92 -2.14 -13.93
CA HIS A 66 -8.78 -3.19 -14.96
C HIS A 66 -10.05 -4.01 -15.22
N PHE A 67 -11.13 -3.77 -14.47
CA PHE A 67 -12.38 -4.47 -14.72
C PHE A 67 -12.91 -4.18 -16.15
N ASP A 68 -13.21 -5.27 -16.85
CA ASP A 68 -13.63 -5.26 -18.26
C ASP A 68 -15.15 -5.25 -18.44
N GLY A 69 -15.92 -5.27 -17.35
CA GLY A 69 -17.38 -5.28 -17.39
C GLY A 69 -18.00 -6.67 -17.55
N THR A 70 -17.19 -7.72 -17.64
CA THR A 70 -17.68 -9.09 -17.84
C THR A 70 -17.96 -9.80 -16.51
N PRO A 71 -18.83 -10.82 -16.48
CA PRO A 71 -19.07 -11.62 -15.29
C PRO A 71 -18.00 -12.71 -15.10
N ARG A 72 -16.75 -12.50 -15.55
CA ARG A 72 -15.65 -13.43 -15.24
C ARG A 72 -15.23 -13.30 -13.78
N VAL A 73 -14.57 -14.33 -13.22
CA VAL A 73 -14.01 -14.20 -11.88
C VAL A 73 -12.95 -13.11 -11.95
N PHE A 74 -13.08 -12.10 -11.10
CA PHE A 74 -12.22 -10.93 -11.13
C PHE A 74 -12.00 -10.40 -9.72
N PHE A 75 -10.77 -10.04 -9.46
CA PHE A 75 -10.29 -9.38 -8.28
C PHE A 75 -9.40 -8.22 -8.73
N GLU A 76 -9.47 -7.10 -8.02
CA GLU A 76 -8.44 -6.08 -8.07
C GLU A 76 -8.14 -5.57 -6.66
N GLY A 77 -6.86 -5.51 -6.34
CA GLY A 77 -6.34 -5.13 -5.03
C GLY A 77 -5.33 -4.01 -5.15
N TRP A 78 -5.30 -3.15 -4.14
CA TRP A 78 -4.38 -2.04 -4.03
C TRP A 78 -3.72 -2.04 -2.66
N TYR A 79 -2.43 -1.78 -2.65
CA TYR A 79 -1.62 -1.70 -1.45
C TYR A 79 -0.92 -0.35 -1.39
N PHE A 80 -1.04 0.33 -0.25
CA PHE A 80 -0.36 1.58 0.03
C PHE A 80 0.33 1.46 1.38
N LYS A 81 1.52 2.02 1.50
CA LYS A 81 2.23 2.04 2.77
C LYS A 81 2.80 3.42 3.06
N VAL A 82 2.73 3.80 4.34
CA VAL A 82 3.48 4.91 4.93
C VAL A 82 4.31 4.36 6.08
N SER A 83 5.61 4.64 6.08
CA SER A 83 6.52 4.32 7.18
C SER A 83 6.82 5.60 7.93
N ILE A 84 6.73 5.59 9.26
CA ILE A 84 7.01 6.74 10.14
C ILE A 84 8.25 6.40 10.98
N PRO A 85 9.48 6.68 10.48
CA PRO A 85 10.70 6.26 11.15
C PRO A 85 10.87 6.82 12.56
N GLU A 86 10.33 8.02 12.80
CA GLU A 86 10.45 8.76 14.07
C GLU A 86 9.86 7.98 15.24
N CYS A 87 8.75 7.27 15.01
CA CYS A 87 8.11 6.41 16.01
C CYS A 87 8.27 4.91 15.71
N ARG A 88 9.00 4.55 14.64
CA ARG A 88 9.22 3.17 14.18
C ARG A 88 7.91 2.42 13.88
N GLN A 89 6.89 3.14 13.42
CA GLN A 89 5.61 2.56 13.04
C GLN A 89 5.44 2.57 11.53
N SER A 90 4.53 1.73 11.03
CA SER A 90 4.12 1.71 9.63
C SER A 90 2.63 1.47 9.53
N PHE A 91 2.03 2.02 8.48
CA PHE A 91 0.63 1.81 8.15
C PHE A 91 0.52 1.28 6.72
N CYS A 92 0.00 0.08 6.59
CA CYS A 92 -0.24 -0.61 5.35
C CYS A 92 -1.76 -0.62 5.09
N PHE A 93 -2.21 0.05 4.04
CA PHE A 93 -3.60 0.11 3.60
C PHE A 93 -3.78 -0.88 2.45
N MET A 94 -4.75 -1.77 2.56
CA MET A 94 -5.09 -2.76 1.55
C MET A 94 -6.56 -2.61 1.17
N TYR A 95 -6.82 -2.32 -0.10
CA TYR A 95 -8.17 -2.25 -0.66
C TYR A 95 -8.37 -3.41 -1.63
N SER A 96 -9.58 -3.93 -1.70
CA SER A 96 -9.92 -4.98 -2.65
C SER A 96 -11.34 -4.85 -3.18
N VAL A 97 -11.53 -5.07 -4.48
CA VAL A 97 -12.84 -5.28 -5.09
C VAL A 97 -12.92 -6.66 -5.71
N GLU A 98 -14.04 -7.33 -5.50
CA GLU A 98 -14.29 -8.71 -5.92
C GLU A 98 -15.57 -8.80 -6.74
N SER A 99 -15.48 -9.46 -7.89
CA SER A 99 -16.57 -9.72 -8.83
C SER A 99 -17.53 -8.51 -9.01
N PRO A 100 -17.02 -7.33 -9.42
CA PRO A 100 -17.79 -6.08 -9.50
C PRO A 100 -18.94 -6.11 -10.54
N ALA A 101 -19.03 -7.16 -11.35
CA ALA A 101 -20.19 -7.46 -12.19
C ALA A 101 -21.49 -7.65 -11.39
N PHE A 102 -21.39 -7.98 -10.10
CA PHE A 102 -22.50 -8.21 -9.19
C PHE A 102 -22.52 -7.16 -8.07
N PRO A 103 -22.83 -5.88 -8.38
CA PRO A 103 -22.67 -4.77 -7.45
C PRO A 103 -23.55 -4.84 -6.20
N ASN A 104 -24.63 -5.63 -6.24
CA ASN A 104 -25.53 -5.87 -5.10
C ASN A 104 -25.34 -7.27 -4.48
N GLY A 105 -24.19 -7.89 -4.72
CA GLY A 105 -23.97 -9.31 -4.43
C GLY A 105 -24.64 -10.23 -5.44
N MET A 106 -24.45 -11.54 -5.27
CA MET A 106 -25.02 -12.56 -6.17
C MET A 106 -26.40 -13.02 -5.70
N SER A 107 -27.40 -12.83 -6.56
CA SER A 107 -28.73 -13.42 -6.40
C SER A 107 -28.70 -14.96 -6.55
N PRO A 108 -29.76 -15.69 -6.16
CA PRO A 108 -29.85 -17.13 -6.42
C PRO A 108 -29.71 -17.50 -7.90
N LEU A 109 -30.23 -16.66 -8.80
CA LEU A 109 -30.12 -16.86 -10.24
C LEU A 109 -28.67 -16.67 -10.72
N ASP A 110 -27.98 -15.63 -10.21
CA ASP A 110 -26.57 -15.39 -10.55
C ASP A 110 -25.69 -16.57 -10.14
N ARG A 111 -25.93 -17.14 -8.95
CA ARG A 111 -25.18 -18.31 -8.45
C ARG A 111 -25.42 -19.55 -9.30
N MET A 112 -26.63 -19.71 -9.84
CA MET A 112 -26.97 -20.83 -10.74
C MET A 112 -26.27 -20.69 -12.11
N ILE A 113 -26.18 -19.46 -12.65
CA ILE A 113 -25.60 -19.21 -13.97
C ILE A 113 -24.07 -19.13 -13.93
N HIS A 114 -23.51 -18.47 -12.91
CA HIS A 114 -22.10 -18.10 -12.86
C HIS A 114 -21.28 -18.85 -11.79
N GLY A 115 -21.93 -19.71 -11.00
CA GLY A 115 -21.35 -20.35 -9.82
C GLY A 115 -21.27 -19.40 -8.62
N SER A 116 -21.03 -19.93 -7.43
CA SER A 116 -20.81 -19.10 -6.23
C SER A 116 -19.45 -18.40 -6.29
N ARG A 117 -19.41 -17.12 -5.92
CA ARG A 117 -18.21 -16.28 -5.92
C ARG A 117 -18.24 -15.32 -4.75
N PHE A 118 -17.07 -14.84 -4.36
CA PHE A 118 -16.98 -13.68 -3.51
C PHE A 118 -17.28 -12.41 -4.32
N THR A 119 -18.05 -11.51 -3.71
CA THR A 119 -18.42 -10.21 -4.25
C THR A 119 -18.19 -9.17 -3.18
N GLY A 120 -17.83 -7.96 -3.58
CA GLY A 120 -17.87 -6.83 -2.66
C GLY A 120 -16.59 -6.01 -2.65
N ILE A 121 -16.40 -5.28 -1.56
CA ILE A 121 -15.31 -4.32 -1.36
C ILE A 121 -14.80 -4.42 0.08
N GLY A 122 -13.48 -4.48 0.21
CA GLY A 122 -12.78 -4.53 1.49
C GLY A 122 -11.83 -3.36 1.65
N ALA A 123 -11.73 -2.84 2.88
CA ALA A 123 -10.67 -1.97 3.34
C ALA A 123 -10.02 -2.60 4.57
N GLN A 124 -8.71 -2.79 4.53
CA GLN A 124 -7.93 -3.36 5.62
C GLN A 124 -6.74 -2.45 5.92
N ILE A 125 -6.39 -2.29 7.18
CA ILE A 125 -5.19 -1.56 7.60
C ILE A 125 -4.44 -2.40 8.62
N LEU A 126 -3.17 -2.68 8.35
CA LEU A 126 -2.20 -3.13 9.35
C LEU A 126 -1.42 -1.88 9.78
N GLY A 127 -1.58 -1.47 11.03
CA GLY A 127 -1.09 -0.19 11.53
C GLY A 127 -0.09 -0.32 12.66
N ALA A 128 -0.02 0.73 13.47
CA ALA A 128 0.88 0.79 14.61
C ALA A 128 0.69 -0.39 15.59
N ASP A 129 1.82 -0.87 16.12
CA ASP A 129 1.93 -2.01 17.05
C ASP A 129 1.34 -3.31 16.49
N ASP A 130 1.43 -3.50 15.17
CA ASP A 130 0.90 -4.66 14.43
C ASP A 130 -0.59 -4.92 14.64
N LYS A 131 -1.33 -3.89 15.09
CA LYS A 131 -2.79 -3.96 15.21
C LYS A 131 -3.43 -3.86 13.84
N TYR A 132 -4.66 -4.35 13.76
CA TYR A 132 -5.37 -4.49 12.49
C TYR A 132 -6.74 -3.81 12.55
N ILE A 133 -7.29 -3.46 11.39
CA ILE A 133 -8.71 -3.11 11.25
C ILE A 133 -9.16 -3.54 9.86
N CYS A 134 -10.39 -4.03 9.77
CA CYS A 134 -11.01 -4.41 8.51
C CYS A 134 -12.47 -3.98 8.50
N GLN A 135 -12.87 -3.44 7.36
CA GLN A 135 -14.27 -3.22 7.04
C GLN A 135 -14.57 -3.83 5.68
N TYR A 136 -15.63 -4.64 5.62
CA TYR A 136 -16.02 -5.35 4.40
C TYR A 136 -17.53 -5.30 4.16
N THR A 137 -17.93 -5.22 2.90
CA THR A 137 -19.31 -5.47 2.47
C THR A 137 -19.32 -6.33 1.22
N ASP A 138 -20.35 -7.16 1.07
CA ASP A 138 -20.59 -7.99 -0.11
C ASP A 138 -21.19 -7.21 -1.30
N VAL A 139 -21.45 -5.91 -1.10
CA VAL A 139 -22.06 -4.98 -2.05
C VAL A 139 -21.03 -3.96 -2.51
N SER A 140 -20.66 -3.99 -3.80
CA SER A 140 -19.72 -3.04 -4.39
C SER A 140 -20.37 -1.86 -5.14
N LYS A 141 -21.69 -1.64 -5.00
CA LYS A 141 -22.43 -0.60 -5.74
C LYS A 141 -21.92 0.83 -5.56
N ASN A 142 -21.28 1.12 -4.43
CA ASN A 142 -20.74 2.44 -4.08
C ASN A 142 -19.23 2.55 -4.36
N PHE A 143 -18.62 1.49 -4.89
CA PHE A 143 -17.23 1.50 -5.31
C PHE A 143 -17.10 2.15 -6.69
N TRP A 144 -16.05 2.94 -6.86
CA TRP A 144 -15.68 3.52 -8.14
C TRP A 144 -14.16 3.56 -8.27
N ALA A 145 -13.68 3.48 -9.51
CA ALA A 145 -12.27 3.63 -9.83
C ALA A 145 -12.09 4.15 -11.26
N ASN A 146 -11.02 4.92 -11.49
CA ASN A 146 -10.72 5.51 -12.78
C ASN A 146 -10.03 4.48 -13.69
N ARG A 147 -10.50 4.34 -14.94
CA ARG A 147 -9.94 3.37 -15.91
C ARG A 147 -8.49 3.66 -16.32
N HIS A 148 -8.03 4.90 -16.16
CA HIS A 148 -6.76 5.36 -16.71
C HIS A 148 -5.75 5.80 -15.64
N GLU A 149 -6.18 6.13 -14.42
CA GLU A 149 -5.28 6.59 -13.34
C GLU A 149 -5.57 5.86 -12.03
N LEU A 150 -4.58 5.79 -11.14
CA LEU A 150 -4.72 5.23 -9.79
C LEU A 150 -5.58 6.17 -8.93
N ILE A 151 -6.89 6.15 -9.17
CA ILE A 151 -7.89 6.90 -8.43
C ILE A 151 -9.02 5.94 -8.14
N LEU A 152 -9.32 5.72 -6.87
CA LEU A 152 -10.44 4.88 -6.45
C LEU A 152 -11.04 5.38 -5.14
N GLY A 153 -12.26 4.94 -4.89
CA GLY A 153 -12.93 5.18 -3.62
C GLY A 153 -14.10 4.24 -3.41
N ASN A 154 -14.51 4.17 -2.15
CA ASN A 154 -15.71 3.46 -1.75
C ASN A 154 -16.40 4.20 -0.61
N THR A 155 -17.72 4.12 -0.58
CA THR A 155 -18.55 4.56 0.55
C THR A 155 -19.22 3.35 1.18
N PHE A 156 -18.79 2.99 2.39
CA PHE A 156 -19.46 1.97 3.21
C PHE A 156 -20.73 2.55 3.83
N VAL A 157 -20.62 3.75 4.43
CA VAL A 157 -21.73 4.48 5.05
C VAL A 157 -21.75 5.91 4.54
N ALA A 158 -22.84 6.30 3.89
CA ALA A 158 -23.06 7.66 3.42
C ALA A 158 -23.68 8.53 4.52
N ALA A 159 -23.45 9.85 4.46
CA ALA A 159 -24.18 10.79 5.30
C ALA A 159 -25.67 10.81 4.92
N ASP A 160 -26.55 11.18 5.87
CA ASP A 160 -28.00 11.19 5.64
C ASP A 160 -28.34 12.05 4.40
N LYS A 161 -29.11 11.46 3.47
CA LYS A 161 -29.53 12.05 2.18
C LYS A 161 -28.38 12.47 1.25
N ALA A 162 -27.14 12.14 1.55
CA ALA A 162 -26.02 12.40 0.66
C ALA A 162 -25.87 11.28 -0.37
N THR A 163 -25.71 11.64 -1.64
CA THR A 163 -25.30 10.69 -2.67
C THR A 163 -23.83 10.33 -2.44
N PRO A 164 -23.40 9.06 -2.47
CA PRO A 164 -21.98 8.68 -2.47
C PRO A 164 -21.22 9.31 -3.65
N PRO A 165 -19.95 9.72 -3.49
CA PRO A 165 -19.11 10.13 -4.62
C PRO A 165 -18.95 9.00 -5.64
N SER A 166 -18.82 9.36 -6.92
CA SER A 166 -18.55 8.44 -8.05
C SER A 166 -17.20 8.72 -8.74
N GLY A 167 -16.38 9.57 -8.12
CA GLY A 167 -15.11 10.07 -8.63
C GLY A 167 -14.38 10.86 -7.55
N GLU A 168 -13.18 11.32 -7.87
CA GLU A 168 -12.37 12.12 -6.95
C GLU A 168 -13.12 13.39 -6.53
N VAL A 169 -13.22 13.60 -5.22
CA VAL A 169 -13.76 14.83 -4.61
C VAL A 169 -12.78 15.42 -3.60
N ALA A 170 -12.89 16.73 -3.36
CA ALA A 170 -12.08 17.42 -2.36
C ALA A 170 -12.43 16.95 -0.93
N PRO A 171 -11.52 17.10 0.06
CA PRO A 171 -11.74 16.60 1.43
C PRO A 171 -13.01 17.11 2.09
N GLN A 172 -13.32 18.39 1.92
CA GLN A 172 -14.53 18.98 2.50
C GLN A 172 -15.82 18.35 1.94
N GLU A 173 -15.85 18.07 0.64
CA GLU A 173 -16.96 17.37 0.01
C GLU A 173 -17.02 15.91 0.47
N PHE A 174 -15.87 15.22 0.50
CA PHE A 174 -15.75 13.84 0.99
C PHE A 174 -16.31 13.70 2.40
N CYS A 175 -15.85 14.50 3.35
CA CYS A 175 -16.30 14.47 4.74
C CYS A 175 -17.79 14.81 4.91
N SER A 176 -18.38 15.59 4.00
CA SER A 176 -19.82 15.88 4.05
C SER A 176 -20.71 14.76 3.52
N ARG A 177 -20.16 13.86 2.69
CA ARG A 177 -20.92 12.81 1.97
C ARG A 177 -20.63 11.39 2.48
N VAL A 178 -19.43 11.15 3.01
CA VAL A 178 -18.92 9.83 3.38
C VAL A 178 -18.69 9.80 4.90
N LEU A 179 -19.51 9.04 5.62
CA LEU A 179 -19.31 8.81 7.05
C LEU A 179 -18.24 7.75 7.27
N GLU A 180 -18.31 6.65 6.52
CA GLU A 180 -17.31 5.56 6.52
C GLU A 180 -16.99 5.17 5.07
N GLY A 181 -15.71 5.12 4.74
CA GLY A 181 -15.23 4.95 3.38
C GLY A 181 -13.83 5.50 3.19
N PHE A 182 -13.37 5.47 1.95
CA PHE A 182 -12.05 5.95 1.59
C PHE A 182 -12.04 6.52 0.16
N GLN A 183 -11.05 7.38 -0.08
CA GLN A 183 -10.66 7.82 -1.41
C GLN A 183 -9.14 7.91 -1.46
N VAL A 184 -8.56 7.36 -2.51
CA VAL A 184 -7.12 7.42 -2.75
C VAL A 184 -6.83 7.80 -4.19
N THR A 185 -5.81 8.63 -4.35
CA THR A 185 -5.23 9.07 -5.62
C THR A 185 -3.70 8.89 -5.55
N PRO A 186 -2.93 9.15 -6.62
CA PRO A 186 -1.47 9.07 -6.56
C PRO A 186 -0.84 10.09 -5.58
N ILE A 187 -1.58 11.14 -5.21
CA ILE A 187 -1.07 12.27 -4.43
C ILE A 187 -1.89 12.61 -3.19
N TRP A 188 -3.04 11.95 -2.99
CA TRP A 188 -3.94 12.19 -1.87
C TRP A 188 -4.53 10.90 -1.34
N HIS A 189 -4.64 10.78 -0.02
CA HIS A 189 -5.27 9.64 0.62
C HIS A 189 -6.05 10.08 1.85
N GLN A 190 -7.34 9.76 1.87
CA GLN A 190 -8.24 10.09 2.96
C GLN A 190 -9.23 8.96 3.23
N GLY A 191 -9.70 8.86 4.47
CA GLY A 191 -10.77 7.95 4.81
C GLY A 191 -11.02 7.82 6.30
N PHE A 192 -12.06 7.06 6.58
CA PHE A 192 -12.45 6.66 7.92
C PHE A 192 -13.14 5.31 7.84
N ILE A 193 -12.68 4.34 8.63
CA ILE A 193 -13.30 3.03 8.76
C ILE A 193 -13.41 2.62 10.23
N CYS A 194 -14.40 1.80 10.51
CA CYS A 194 -14.65 1.19 11.81
C CYS A 194 -14.50 -0.33 11.71
N ASP A 195 -14.05 -0.97 12.79
CA ASP A 195 -14.03 -2.43 12.85
C ASP A 195 -15.47 -2.97 12.75
N ASP A 196 -15.70 -3.88 11.81
CA ASP A 196 -16.99 -4.54 11.61
C ASP A 196 -17.18 -5.79 12.49
N GLY A 197 -16.18 -6.09 13.33
CA GLY A 197 -16.19 -7.19 14.29
C GLY A 197 -15.99 -8.58 13.67
N ARG A 198 -15.71 -8.67 12.36
CA ARG A 198 -15.50 -9.96 11.66
C ARG A 198 -14.09 -10.50 11.79
N SER A 199 -13.17 -9.72 12.36
CA SER A 199 -11.74 -10.06 12.44
C SER A 199 -11.36 -10.66 13.80
N ASN A 200 -12.05 -11.71 14.24
CA ASN A 200 -11.88 -12.32 15.57
C ASN A 200 -10.58 -13.13 15.76
N TYR A 201 -9.75 -13.24 14.73
CA TYR A 201 -8.51 -14.01 14.71
C TYR A 201 -7.26 -13.14 14.92
N VAL A 202 -7.40 -11.82 15.04
CA VAL A 202 -6.30 -10.86 15.19
C VAL A 202 -6.73 -9.73 16.13
N GLN A 203 -5.76 -9.06 16.75
CA GLN A 203 -6.04 -7.88 17.58
C GLN A 203 -6.49 -6.72 16.69
N THR A 204 -7.72 -6.23 16.90
CA THR A 204 -8.26 -5.09 16.17
C THR A 204 -8.19 -3.77 16.94
N VAL A 205 -8.10 -2.66 16.21
CA VAL A 205 -8.48 -1.32 16.71
C VAL A 205 -9.92 -1.00 16.34
N LYS A 206 -10.57 -0.11 17.09
CA LYS A 206 -11.99 0.20 16.85
C LYS A 206 -12.20 1.09 15.63
N THR A 207 -11.32 2.06 15.42
CA THR A 207 -11.46 3.09 14.40
C THR A 207 -10.11 3.47 13.83
N ALA A 208 -10.10 3.78 12.53
CA ALA A 208 -8.98 4.42 11.86
C ALA A 208 -9.48 5.59 11.02
N ARG A 209 -8.83 6.76 11.15
CA ARG A 209 -9.07 7.93 10.31
C ARG A 209 -7.74 8.42 9.76
N TRP A 210 -7.70 8.85 8.52
CA TRP A 210 -6.46 9.38 7.95
C TRP A 210 -6.71 10.45 6.92
N GLU A 211 -5.73 11.33 6.80
CA GLU A 211 -5.67 12.33 5.75
C GLU A 211 -4.21 12.68 5.50
N TYR A 212 -3.71 12.41 4.29
CA TYR A 212 -2.35 12.77 3.91
C TYR A 212 -2.19 13.00 2.41
N SER A 213 -1.23 13.86 2.10
CA SER A 213 -0.72 14.07 0.75
C SER A 213 0.51 13.20 0.51
N THR A 214 0.77 12.86 -0.75
CA THR A 214 1.94 12.10 -1.16
C THR A 214 2.61 12.80 -2.34
N ARG A 215 3.93 12.92 -2.26
CA ARG A 215 4.79 13.34 -3.37
C ARG A 215 5.53 12.12 -3.91
N PRO A 216 5.15 11.58 -5.08
CA PRO A 216 5.90 10.51 -5.73
C PRO A 216 7.33 10.95 -6.06
N ILE A 217 8.31 10.07 -5.80
CA ILE A 217 9.73 10.28 -6.08
C ILE A 217 10.24 9.28 -7.11
N TYR A 218 9.80 8.02 -7.00
CA TYR A 218 10.18 6.92 -7.88
C TYR A 218 8.93 6.17 -8.35
N GLY A 219 8.84 5.98 -9.67
CA GLY A 219 7.93 5.01 -10.29
C GLY A 219 8.69 3.72 -10.65
N TRP A 220 8.28 3.05 -11.73
CA TRP A 220 9.01 1.93 -12.29
C TRP A 220 9.88 2.33 -13.49
N GLY A 221 11.07 2.86 -13.25
CA GLY A 221 11.92 3.43 -14.29
C GLY A 221 12.76 4.60 -13.79
N ASP A 222 13.59 5.16 -14.68
CA ASP A 222 14.38 6.35 -14.35
C ASP A 222 13.45 7.54 -14.04
N VAL A 223 13.86 8.40 -13.12
CA VAL A 223 13.01 9.50 -12.61
C VAL A 223 12.58 10.47 -13.71
N ASN A 224 13.47 10.72 -14.69
CA ASN A 224 13.24 11.66 -15.79
C ASN A 224 12.85 10.96 -17.10
N SER A 225 12.31 9.74 -17.03
CA SER A 225 11.94 8.95 -18.21
C SER A 225 10.53 8.37 -18.11
N LYS A 226 10.08 7.79 -19.23
CA LYS A 226 8.83 7.03 -19.27
C LYS A 226 8.95 5.83 -18.33
N GLN A 227 7.96 5.68 -17.46
CA GLN A 227 7.89 4.52 -16.57
C GLN A 227 7.45 3.27 -17.35
N LYS A 228 7.86 2.11 -16.84
CA LYS A 228 7.72 0.80 -17.44
C LYS A 228 6.62 -0.01 -16.74
N SER A 229 6.11 -1.02 -17.44
CA SER A 229 5.30 -2.08 -16.82
C SER A 229 6.20 -2.94 -15.95
N THR A 230 5.74 -3.32 -14.75
CA THR A 230 6.59 -4.00 -13.76
C THR A 230 7.01 -5.40 -14.21
N ALA A 231 6.12 -6.13 -14.89
CA ALA A 231 6.42 -7.42 -15.53
C ALA A 231 6.76 -7.27 -17.04
N GLY A 232 7.12 -6.07 -17.49
CA GLY A 232 7.41 -5.82 -18.91
C GLY A 232 6.24 -6.16 -19.84
N TRP A 233 6.55 -6.75 -20.99
CA TRP A 233 5.54 -7.19 -21.98
C TRP A 233 4.77 -8.44 -21.56
N LEU A 234 5.29 -9.23 -20.60
CA LEU A 234 4.62 -10.43 -20.10
C LEU A 234 3.34 -10.09 -19.34
N ALA A 235 3.27 -8.88 -18.75
CA ALA A 235 2.06 -8.34 -18.12
C ALA A 235 0.83 -8.27 -19.07
N VAL A 236 1.02 -8.43 -20.38
CA VAL A 236 -0.05 -8.34 -21.39
C VAL A 236 -0.80 -9.68 -21.56
N PHE A 237 -0.22 -10.82 -21.18
CA PHE A 237 -0.86 -12.12 -21.43
C PHE A 237 -1.77 -12.55 -20.26
N PRO A 238 -3.00 -13.02 -20.53
CA PRO A 238 -3.94 -13.52 -19.51
C PRO A 238 -3.45 -14.76 -18.72
N VAL A 239 -2.41 -15.45 -19.19
CA VAL A 239 -1.82 -16.61 -18.48
C VAL A 239 -1.03 -16.21 -17.24
N PHE A 240 -0.59 -14.95 -17.14
CA PHE A 240 0.15 -14.42 -15.99
C PHE A 240 -0.76 -13.68 -15.00
N GLU A 241 -1.96 -14.21 -14.77
CA GLU A 241 -2.83 -13.73 -13.70
C GLU A 241 -2.41 -14.30 -12.33
N PRO A 242 -2.40 -13.49 -11.26
CA PRO A 242 -2.73 -12.07 -11.25
C PRO A 242 -1.62 -11.23 -11.86
N HIS A 243 -2.01 -10.23 -12.64
CA HIS A 243 -1.13 -9.16 -13.05
C HIS A 243 -0.80 -8.27 -11.85
N TRP A 244 0.34 -7.60 -11.92
CA TRP A 244 0.85 -6.76 -10.84
C TRP A 244 1.58 -5.54 -11.39
N GLN A 245 1.47 -4.42 -10.68
CA GLN A 245 2.13 -3.17 -11.02
C GLN A 245 2.52 -2.38 -9.78
N ILE A 246 3.78 -1.98 -9.72
CA ILE A 246 4.24 -0.94 -8.79
C ILE A 246 3.75 0.41 -9.30
N CYS A 247 2.92 1.07 -8.50
CA CYS A 247 2.36 2.38 -8.82
C CYS A 247 3.25 3.52 -8.33
N MET A 248 4.01 3.28 -7.26
CA MET A 248 5.01 4.18 -6.70
C MET A 248 6.04 3.36 -5.93
N ALA A 249 7.26 3.28 -6.46
CA ALA A 249 8.38 2.57 -5.82
C ALA A 249 8.95 3.35 -4.62
N GLY A 250 8.72 4.67 -4.58
CA GLY A 250 9.05 5.50 -3.44
C GLY A 250 8.37 6.86 -3.52
N GLY A 251 7.80 7.30 -2.41
CA GLY A 251 7.16 8.59 -2.23
C GLY A 251 7.46 9.19 -0.86
N LEU A 252 7.06 10.45 -0.68
CA LEU A 252 7.14 11.14 0.60
C LEU A 252 5.75 11.66 0.95
N SER A 253 5.18 11.16 2.05
CA SER A 253 3.85 11.53 2.52
C SER A 253 3.92 12.49 3.69
N THR A 254 2.96 13.41 3.74
CA THR A 254 2.81 14.39 4.81
C THR A 254 1.34 14.48 5.18
N GLY A 255 1.04 14.36 6.47
CA GLY A 255 -0.32 14.37 7.00
C GLY A 255 -0.41 13.64 8.34
N TRP A 256 -1.53 12.97 8.56
CA TRP A 256 -1.81 12.30 9.83
C TRP A 256 -2.66 11.04 9.66
N ILE A 257 -2.49 10.13 10.62
CA ILE A 257 -3.31 8.93 10.81
C ILE A 257 -3.73 8.89 12.28
N GLU A 258 -5.03 8.86 12.53
CA GLU A 258 -5.63 8.58 13.85
C GLU A 258 -5.98 7.10 13.93
N TRP A 259 -5.47 6.43 14.97
CA TRP A 259 -5.48 4.99 15.16
C TRP A 259 -5.89 4.68 16.61
N ASP A 260 -7.12 4.19 16.80
CA ASP A 260 -7.72 3.95 18.12
C ASP A 260 -7.67 5.17 19.08
N GLY A 261 -7.82 6.37 18.53
CA GLY A 261 -7.75 7.63 19.28
C GLY A 261 -6.33 8.19 19.49
N GLU A 262 -5.28 7.48 19.07
CA GLU A 262 -3.92 8.01 19.01
C GLU A 262 -3.64 8.62 17.64
N ARG A 263 -3.06 9.83 17.61
CA ARG A 263 -2.78 10.55 16.36
C ARG A 263 -1.29 10.51 16.02
N PHE A 264 -0.96 9.94 14.87
CA PHE A 264 0.37 9.90 14.28
C PHE A 264 0.47 10.98 13.21
N GLU A 265 1.22 12.04 13.49
CA GLU A 265 1.52 13.10 12.52
C GLU A 265 2.91 12.88 11.93
N PHE A 266 3.04 13.12 10.62
CA PHE A 266 4.29 12.85 9.91
C PHE A 266 4.50 13.83 8.76
N GLU A 267 5.76 14.13 8.49
CA GLU A 267 6.19 14.99 7.41
C GLU A 267 7.27 14.28 6.58
N ASN A 268 7.08 14.21 5.26
CA ASN A 268 7.98 13.51 4.34
C ASN A 268 8.29 12.06 4.76
N ALA A 269 7.29 11.37 5.31
CA ALA A 269 7.37 9.94 5.64
C ALA A 269 7.54 9.09 4.36
N PRO A 270 8.46 8.11 4.33
CA PRO A 270 8.60 7.21 3.19
C PRO A 270 7.32 6.43 2.88
N SER A 271 6.95 6.40 1.60
CA SER A 271 5.71 5.75 1.14
C SER A 271 5.91 4.89 -0.10
N TYR A 272 5.03 3.92 -0.27
CA TYR A 272 5.03 2.95 -1.37
C TYR A 272 3.60 2.64 -1.82
N SER A 273 3.41 2.32 -3.11
CA SER A 273 2.14 1.76 -3.57
C SER A 273 2.25 0.81 -4.75
N GLU A 274 1.35 -0.16 -4.77
CA GLU A 274 1.22 -1.17 -5.83
C GLU A 274 -0.22 -1.65 -5.95
N LYS A 275 -0.48 -2.42 -7.00
CA LYS A 275 -1.78 -3.06 -7.24
C LYS A 275 -1.62 -4.38 -7.96
N ASN A 276 -2.64 -5.22 -7.84
CA ASN A 276 -2.74 -6.47 -8.56
C ASN A 276 -4.17 -6.68 -9.07
N TRP A 277 -4.34 -7.42 -10.17
CA TRP A 277 -5.66 -7.72 -10.72
C TRP A 277 -5.66 -9.06 -11.47
N GLY A 278 -6.80 -9.71 -11.60
CA GLY A 278 -6.95 -10.99 -12.29
C GLY A 278 -7.98 -11.90 -11.65
N GLY A 279 -7.97 -13.20 -11.97
CA GLY A 279 -8.90 -14.18 -11.43
C GLY A 279 -8.66 -14.61 -9.98
N GLY A 280 -7.51 -14.31 -9.38
CA GLY A 280 -7.18 -14.62 -7.99
C GLY A 280 -5.70 -14.42 -7.65
N PHE A 281 -5.32 -14.58 -6.39
CA PHE A 281 -3.91 -14.56 -5.95
C PHE A 281 -3.20 -15.92 -6.18
N PRO A 282 -1.87 -15.95 -6.41
CA PRO A 282 -1.09 -17.18 -6.41
C PRO A 282 -1.21 -17.90 -5.07
N ARG A 283 -0.92 -19.20 -5.03
CA ARG A 283 -1.03 -20.00 -3.78
C ARG A 283 -0.08 -19.53 -2.67
N LYS A 284 1.10 -19.03 -3.04
CA LYS A 284 2.13 -18.52 -2.13
C LYS A 284 2.87 -17.37 -2.79
N TRP A 285 3.21 -16.37 -1.98
CA TRP A 285 3.98 -15.20 -2.38
C TRP A 285 4.68 -14.61 -1.16
N TRP A 286 5.65 -13.75 -1.39
CA TRP A 286 6.32 -12.99 -0.35
C TRP A 286 6.75 -11.64 -0.89
N TRP A 287 6.94 -10.69 0.03
CA TRP A 287 7.30 -9.31 -0.30
C TRP A 287 8.32 -8.77 0.71
N LEU A 288 9.28 -7.98 0.21
CA LEU A 288 10.22 -7.24 1.03
C LEU A 288 10.26 -5.77 0.58
N GLU A 289 10.10 -4.83 1.50
CA GLU A 289 10.28 -3.42 1.15
C GLU A 289 11.76 -3.02 1.25
N LYS A 290 12.23 -2.31 0.21
CA LYS A 290 13.63 -2.17 -0.26
C LYS A 290 14.14 -3.27 -1.23
N ALA A 291 13.34 -4.28 -1.59
CA ALA A 291 13.65 -5.28 -2.63
C ALA A 291 12.43 -6.10 -3.13
N ILE A 292 12.12 -6.04 -4.42
CA ILE A 292 10.89 -6.56 -5.09
C ILE A 292 10.38 -8.00 -4.72
N TRP A 293 9.06 -8.18 -4.90
CA TRP A 293 8.15 -9.36 -4.96
C TRP A 293 8.54 -10.59 -5.84
N ILE A 294 8.01 -11.77 -5.43
CA ILE A 294 7.86 -13.03 -6.22
C ILE A 294 6.47 -13.65 -5.98
N GLY A 295 5.78 -14.08 -7.04
CA GLY A 295 4.67 -15.04 -6.97
C GLY A 295 5.11 -16.46 -7.36
N ILE A 296 4.66 -17.48 -6.64
CA ILE A 296 4.88 -18.89 -7.00
C ILE A 296 3.56 -19.47 -7.50
N ASP A 297 3.49 -19.78 -8.79
CA ASP A 297 2.55 -20.77 -9.33
C ASP A 297 3.33 -21.93 -9.94
N ASN A 298 2.71 -23.11 -9.97
CA ASN A 298 3.33 -24.45 -9.96
C ASN A 298 4.35 -24.80 -11.08
N TYR A 299 4.75 -23.90 -11.97
CA TYR A 299 5.80 -24.16 -12.96
C TYR A 299 6.74 -22.98 -13.30
N GLU A 300 6.55 -21.77 -12.78
CA GLU A 300 7.45 -20.65 -13.09
C GLU A 300 7.71 -19.78 -11.86
N SER A 301 8.99 -19.63 -11.50
CA SER A 301 9.43 -18.78 -10.39
C SER A 301 10.01 -17.49 -10.95
N VAL A 302 9.25 -16.39 -10.90
CA VAL A 302 9.70 -15.09 -11.41
C VAL A 302 10.03 -14.17 -10.26
N ALA A 303 11.30 -13.78 -10.21
CA ALA A 303 11.81 -12.78 -9.27
C ALA A 303 12.35 -11.58 -10.00
N LEU A 304 12.04 -10.41 -9.46
CA LEU A 304 12.55 -9.15 -9.96
C LEU A 304 13.35 -8.52 -8.80
N ILE A 305 14.35 -7.68 -9.07
CA ILE A 305 14.90 -6.68 -8.11
C ILE A 305 15.01 -5.33 -8.83
N GLY A 306 14.72 -4.24 -8.13
CA GLY A 306 14.59 -2.90 -8.69
C GLY A 306 15.19 -1.92 -7.71
N VAL A 307 16.23 -1.24 -8.15
CA VAL A 307 17.01 -0.34 -7.29
C VAL A 307 17.04 1.03 -7.94
N HIS A 308 16.59 2.04 -7.21
CA HIS A 308 16.80 3.44 -7.58
C HIS A 308 18.05 3.97 -6.90
N TYR A 309 19.03 4.43 -7.68
CA TYR A 309 20.22 5.09 -7.18
C TYR A 309 20.52 6.34 -8.01
N GLN A 310 20.58 7.50 -7.36
CA GLN A 310 20.81 8.81 -7.99
C GLN A 310 19.87 9.13 -9.19
N GLY A 311 18.63 8.63 -9.13
CA GLY A 311 17.62 8.87 -10.17
C GLY A 311 17.65 7.87 -11.34
N THR A 312 18.64 6.96 -11.35
CA THR A 312 18.72 5.84 -12.29
C THR A 312 18.06 4.60 -11.69
N PHE A 313 17.31 3.88 -12.51
CA PHE A 313 16.65 2.64 -12.18
C PHE A 313 17.42 1.45 -12.73
N TYR A 314 17.87 0.60 -11.80
CA TYR A 314 18.57 -0.64 -12.08
C TYR A 314 17.57 -1.79 -11.92
N GLU A 315 17.25 -2.39 -13.06
CA GLU A 315 16.31 -3.48 -13.18
C GLU A 315 17.06 -4.82 -13.26
N PHE A 316 16.65 -5.76 -12.43
CA PHE A 316 17.19 -7.11 -12.35
C PHE A 316 16.04 -8.10 -12.50
N VAL A 317 15.92 -8.71 -13.66
CA VAL A 317 14.75 -9.51 -14.04
C VAL A 317 15.20 -10.76 -14.80
N PRO A 318 14.43 -11.86 -14.80
CA PRO A 318 14.92 -13.15 -15.29
C PRO A 318 15.22 -13.16 -16.80
N TRP A 319 14.68 -12.21 -17.55
CA TRP A 319 14.91 -12.09 -19.00
C TRP A 319 16.11 -11.21 -19.38
N THR A 320 16.72 -10.48 -18.44
CA THR A 320 17.94 -9.67 -18.69
C THR A 320 19.09 -10.01 -17.73
N GLY A 321 18.96 -11.08 -16.95
CA GLY A 321 19.90 -11.43 -15.90
C GLY A 321 19.49 -12.69 -15.15
N THR A 322 20.15 -12.93 -14.03
CA THR A 322 19.86 -14.04 -13.11
C THR A 322 19.40 -13.47 -11.78
N VAL A 323 18.33 -14.03 -11.22
CA VAL A 323 17.84 -13.69 -9.87
C VAL A 323 17.74 -14.98 -9.07
N ASN A 324 18.35 -15.00 -7.89
CA ASN A 324 18.34 -16.12 -6.95
C ASN A 324 17.79 -15.65 -5.61
N TRP A 325 17.13 -16.55 -4.87
CA TRP A 325 16.64 -16.26 -3.53
C TRP A 325 16.68 -17.49 -2.63
N GLU A 326 16.76 -17.24 -1.34
CA GLU A 326 16.67 -18.22 -0.25
C GLU A 326 15.75 -17.63 0.81
N ILE A 327 14.65 -18.35 1.11
CA ILE A 327 13.56 -17.80 1.92
C ILE A 327 13.09 -18.86 2.89
N ALA A 328 13.21 -18.54 4.17
CA ALA A 328 12.61 -19.33 5.23
C ALA A 328 11.09 -19.11 5.27
N PRO A 329 10.31 -20.04 5.84
CA PRO A 329 8.89 -19.82 6.10
C PRO A 329 8.60 -18.51 6.84
N TRP A 330 9.53 -18.08 7.70
CA TRP A 330 9.52 -16.77 8.36
C TRP A 330 10.91 -16.39 8.86
N GLY A 331 11.21 -15.09 8.94
CA GLY A 331 12.36 -14.57 9.68
C GLY A 331 13.69 -14.48 8.91
N HIS A 332 13.77 -15.01 7.69
CA HIS A 332 14.97 -14.91 6.83
C HIS A 332 14.59 -14.84 5.35
N TRP A 333 15.11 -13.81 4.69
CA TRP A 333 14.97 -13.58 3.25
C TRP A 333 16.31 -13.14 2.69
N LYS A 334 16.85 -13.90 1.75
CA LYS A 334 18.05 -13.55 1.01
C LYS A 334 17.76 -13.54 -0.48
N LEU A 335 18.16 -12.48 -1.16
CA LEU A 335 18.03 -12.29 -2.59
C LEU A 335 19.38 -11.91 -3.18
N SER A 336 19.67 -12.38 -4.38
CA SER A 336 20.80 -11.89 -5.17
C SER A 336 20.38 -11.80 -6.64
N ALA A 337 20.87 -10.78 -7.34
CA ALA A 337 20.66 -10.70 -8.77
C ALA A 337 21.86 -10.10 -9.49
N VAL A 338 22.06 -10.52 -10.73
CA VAL A 338 23.13 -10.07 -11.62
C VAL A 338 22.52 -9.77 -12.99
N ASN A 339 22.86 -8.61 -13.55
CA ASN A 339 22.67 -8.31 -14.96
C ASN A 339 24.04 -8.08 -15.62
N GLU A 340 24.08 -7.67 -16.89
CA GLU A 340 25.34 -7.49 -17.64
C GLU A 340 26.38 -6.58 -16.95
N LYS A 341 25.93 -5.63 -16.11
CA LYS A 341 26.79 -4.55 -15.57
C LYS A 341 26.79 -4.44 -14.06
N HIS A 342 25.82 -5.03 -13.37
CA HIS A 342 25.59 -4.80 -11.95
C HIS A 342 25.23 -6.09 -11.24
N MET A 343 25.50 -6.10 -9.94
CA MET A 343 25.10 -7.13 -9.00
C MET A 343 24.46 -6.48 -7.80
N VAL A 344 23.43 -7.11 -7.26
CA VAL A 344 22.77 -6.71 -6.02
C VAL A 344 22.60 -7.95 -5.13
N GLU A 345 22.82 -7.78 -3.83
CA GLU A 345 22.55 -8.78 -2.80
C GLU A 345 21.81 -8.09 -1.67
N ILE A 346 20.74 -8.73 -1.21
CA ILE A 346 19.85 -8.20 -0.19
C ILE A 346 19.56 -9.33 0.78
N GLU A 347 19.82 -9.09 2.06
CA GLU A 347 19.51 -10.03 3.12
C GLU A 347 18.76 -9.30 4.22
N ALA A 348 17.65 -9.89 4.64
CA ALA A 348 16.80 -9.39 5.70
C ALA A 348 16.49 -10.52 6.67
N THR A 349 16.49 -10.18 7.95
CA THR A 349 16.16 -11.13 9.03
C THR A 349 15.28 -10.46 10.08
N THR A 350 14.42 -11.24 10.70
CA THR A 350 13.71 -10.83 11.91
C THR A 350 13.57 -11.99 12.89
N LYS A 351 13.49 -11.66 14.17
CA LYS A 351 13.14 -12.59 15.26
C LYS A 351 11.72 -12.36 15.77
N GLU A 352 11.05 -11.32 15.29
CA GLU A 352 9.68 -10.98 15.67
C GLU A 352 8.70 -11.95 15.01
N SER A 353 7.55 -12.18 15.65
CA SER A 353 6.47 -12.98 15.08
C SER A 353 5.77 -12.23 13.95
N GLY A 354 5.27 -12.95 12.95
CA GLY A 354 4.42 -12.36 11.91
C GLY A 354 2.98 -12.15 12.38
N SER A 355 2.31 -11.17 11.80
CA SER A 355 0.89 -10.89 12.03
C SER A 355 0.05 -11.44 10.87
N PRO A 356 -0.90 -12.35 11.13
CA PRO A 356 -1.76 -12.90 10.07
C PRO A 356 -2.73 -11.82 9.57
N LEU A 357 -2.87 -11.71 8.24
CA LEU A 357 -3.80 -10.79 7.58
C LEU A 357 -4.87 -11.56 6.82
N ARG A 358 -6.02 -10.92 6.58
CA ARG A 358 -7.09 -11.50 5.77
C ARG A 358 -6.68 -11.52 4.30
N SER A 359 -6.63 -12.71 3.71
CA SER A 359 -6.66 -12.84 2.25
C SER A 359 -8.07 -12.56 1.73
N SER A 360 -8.20 -11.87 0.60
CA SER A 360 -9.48 -11.65 -0.10
C SER A 360 -10.26 -12.92 -0.45
N HIS A 361 -9.66 -14.10 -0.28
CA HIS A 361 -10.25 -15.39 -0.67
C HIS A 361 -10.65 -16.27 0.52
N ASN A 362 -10.63 -15.76 1.76
CA ASN A 362 -11.05 -16.48 2.96
C ASN A 362 -11.94 -15.64 3.89
#